data_AF-A0A965AYI0-F1
#
_entry.id   AF-A0A965AYI0-F1
#
_cell.length_a   1.000
_cell.length_b   1.000
_cell.length_c   1.000
_cell.angle_alpha   90.00
_cell.angle_beta   90.00
_cell.angle_gamma   90.00
#
_symmetry.space_group_name_H-M   'P 1'
#
loop_
_entity.id
_entity.type
_entity.pdbx_description
1 polymer ?
#
loop_
_entity_poly.entity_id
_entity_poly.type
_entity_poly.pdbx_seq_one_letter_code
_entity_poly.pdbx_strand_id
1 'polypeptide(L)' 'MSDSTRAKKKGDTLATMLLPELQAVAARLEIDGAPKLRKGDLVAAIEAKQA' A
#
# COMPACT_ATOMS: atom_id res chain seq x y z
N MET A 1 9.26 24.02 -5.08
CA MET A 1 9.89 22.69 -5.29
C MET A 1 9.87 21.94 -3.97
N SER A 2 8.87 21.09 -3.75
CA SER A 2 8.72 20.23 -2.57
C SER A 2 7.75 19.14 -3.02
N ASP A 3 7.90 17.84 -2.84
CA ASP A 3 8.58 17.06 -1.82
C ASP A 3 8.79 15.66 -2.44
N SER A 4 10.02 15.31 -2.83
CA SER A 4 10.29 14.03 -3.52
C SER A 4 11.09 13.05 -2.66
N THR A 5 11.21 13.29 -1.36
CA THR A 5 12.14 12.53 -0.51
C THR A 5 11.46 11.47 0.37
N ARG A 6 10.12 11.35 0.37
CA ARG A 6 9.41 10.48 1.34
C ARG A 6 8.84 9.15 0.80
N ALA A 7 9.19 8.74 -0.42
CA ALA A 7 8.69 7.47 -0.98
C ALA A 7 9.53 6.22 -0.56
N LYS A 8 10.76 6.39 -0.08
CA LYS A 8 11.75 5.29 0.02
C LYS A 8 11.64 4.34 1.23
N LYS A 9 10.60 4.42 2.07
CA LYS A 9 10.48 3.56 3.28
C LYS A 9 9.12 2.85 3.45
N LYS A 10 8.33 2.69 2.38
CA LYS A 10 7.02 2.01 2.49
C LYS A 10 7.11 0.49 2.34
N GLY A 11 8.02 -0.07 1.54
CA GLY A 11 8.13 -1.53 1.33
C GLY A 11 8.27 -2.37 2.62
N ASP A 12 9.22 -2.01 3.50
CA ASP A 12 9.41 -2.75 4.77
C ASP A 12 8.26 -2.58 5.77
N THR A 13 7.49 -1.50 5.68
CA THR A 13 6.36 -1.26 6.60
C THR A 13 5.10 -1.99 6.14
N LEU A 14 4.85 -2.15 4.83
CA LEU A 14 3.65 -2.82 4.34
C LEU A 14 3.53 -4.27 4.81
N ALA A 15 4.63 -5.03 4.81
CA ALA A 15 4.63 -6.42 5.28
C ALA A 15 4.34 -6.55 6.79
N THR A 16 4.58 -5.50 7.58
CA THR A 16 4.29 -5.48 9.03
C THR A 16 2.91 -4.92 9.36
N MET A 17 2.32 -4.13 8.46
CA MET A 17 0.99 -3.54 8.62
C MET A 17 -0.12 -4.60 8.70
N LEU A 18 -1.19 -4.26 9.41
CA LEU A 18 -2.39 -5.10 9.53
C LEU A 18 -3.26 -5.02 8.27
N LEU A 19 -4.12 -6.01 8.07
CA LEU A 19 -5.03 -6.04 6.91
C LEU A 19 -5.92 -4.79 6.79
N PRO A 20 -6.52 -4.25 7.88
CA PRO A 20 -7.28 -3.00 7.80
C PRO A 20 -6.42 -1.78 7.41
N GLU A 21 -5.17 -1.74 7.86
CA GLU A 21 -4.24 -0.65 7.52
C GLU A 21 -3.85 -0.72 6.03
N LEU A 22 -3.58 -1.93 5.54
CA LEU A 22 -3.31 -2.18 4.13
C LEU A 22 -4.51 -1.81 3.26
N GLN A 23 -5.73 -2.15 3.68
CA GLN A 23 -6.95 -1.73 2.99
C GLN A 23 -7.09 -0.21 2.93
N ALA A 24 -6.78 0.51 4.02
CA ALA A 24 -6.81 1.97 4.04
C ALA A 24 -5.78 2.60 3.11
N VAL A 25 -4.58 2.03 3.01
CA VAL A 25 -3.55 2.46 2.04
C VAL A 25 -4.02 2.17 0.61
N ALA A 26 -4.55 0.99 0.36
CA ALA A 26 -5.07 0.60 -0.96
C ALA A 26 -6.23 1.49 -1.41
N ALA A 27 -7.14 1.84 -0.51
CA ALA A 27 -8.24 2.78 -0.80
C ALA A 27 -7.74 4.18 -1.19
N ARG A 28 -6.69 4.68 -0.52
CA ARG A 28 -6.06 5.97 -0.86
C ARG A 28 -5.34 5.96 -2.22
N LEU A 29 -4.91 4.78 -2.67
CA LEU A 29 -4.28 4.56 -3.96
C LEU A 29 -5.29 4.17 -5.05
N GLU A 30 -6.59 4.24 -4.75
CA GLU A 30 -7.68 3.88 -5.67
C GLU A 30 -7.53 2.44 -6.22
N ILE A 31 -7.08 1.51 -5.39
CA ILE A 31 -6.98 0.09 -5.74
C ILE A 31 -8.37 -0.55 -5.61
N ASP A 32 -8.95 -0.88 -6.75
CA ASP A 32 -10.23 -1.58 -6.82
C ASP A 32 -10.18 -2.96 -6.17
N GLY A 33 -11.25 -3.34 -5.50
CA GLY A 33 -11.38 -4.65 -4.87
C GLY A 33 -10.53 -4.84 -3.61
N ALA A 34 -9.81 -3.83 -3.12
CA ALA A 34 -9.00 -3.88 -1.92
C ALA A 34 -9.68 -4.53 -0.69
N PRO A 35 -10.98 -4.30 -0.40
CA PRO A 35 -11.66 -4.94 0.73
C PRO A 35 -11.72 -6.48 0.65
N LYS A 36 -11.59 -7.05 -0.55
CA LYS A 36 -11.68 -8.51 -0.79
C LYS A 36 -10.30 -9.19 -0.87
N LEU A 37 -9.23 -8.41 -0.93
CA LEU A 37 -7.86 -8.92 -1.08
C LEU A 37 -7.30 -9.39 0.28
N ARG A 38 -6.45 -10.42 0.24
CA ARG A 38 -5.70 -10.86 1.42
C ARG A 38 -4.48 -9.95 1.63
N LYS A 39 -3.86 -10.05 2.80
CA LYS A 39 -2.67 -9.24 3.15
C LYS A 39 -1.57 -9.31 2.08
N GLY A 40 -1.19 -10.50 1.61
CA GLY A 40 -0.18 -10.64 0.56
C GLY A 40 -0.58 -9.98 -0.74
N ASP A 41 -1.84 -10.17 -1.16
CA ASP A 41 -2.39 -9.57 -2.38
C ASP A 41 -2.46 -8.03 -2.28
N LEU A 42 -2.81 -7.50 -1.11
CA LEU A 42 -2.82 -6.06 -0.82
C LEU A 42 -1.40 -5.48 -0.89
N VAL A 43 -0.41 -6.10 -0.25
CA VAL A 43 0.98 -5.63 -0.29
C VAL A 43 1.46 -5.56 -1.74
N ALA A 44 1.26 -6.63 -2.52
CA ALA A 44 1.66 -6.66 -3.91
C ALA A 44 0.97 -5.58 -4.76
N ALA A 45 -0.35 -5.40 -4.60
CA ALA A 45 -1.10 -4.37 -5.33
C ALA A 45 -0.66 -2.94 -4.95
N ILE A 46 -0.41 -2.70 -3.66
CA ILE A 46 0.05 -1.43 -3.12
C ILE A 46 1.47 -1.09 -3.58
N GLU A 47 2.36 -2.09 -3.65
CA GLU A 47 3.71 -1.93 -4.20
C GLU A 47 3.65 -1.65 -5.70
N ALA A 48 2.84 -2.40 -6.45
CA ALA A 48 2.66 -2.21 -7.89
C ALA A 48 2.10 -0.82 -8.25
N LYS A 49 1.31 -0.18 -7.38
CA LYS A 49 0.83 1.20 -7.57
C LYS A 49 1.79 2.30 -7.14
N GLN A 50 2.80 1.98 -6.33
CA GLN A 50 3.79 2.95 -5.86
C GLN A 50 5.10 2.93 -6.64
N ALA A 51 5.35 1.85 -7.40
CA ALA A 51 6.42 1.75 -8.39
C ALA A 51 6.13 2.68 -9.58
#